data_AF-A0A1G6N0U4-F1
#
_entry.id   AF-A0A1G6N0U4-F1
#
_cell.length_a   1.000
_cell.length_b   1.000
_cell.length_c   1.000
_cell.angle_alpha   90.00
_cell.angle_beta   90.00
_cell.angle_gamma   90.00
#
_symmetry.space_group_name_H-M   'P 1'
#
loop_
_entity.id
_entity.type
_entity.pdbx_description
1 polymer ?
#
loop_
_entity_poly.entity_id
_entity_poly.type
_entity_poly.pdbx_seq_one_letter_code
_entity_poly.pdbx_strand_id
1 'polypeptide(L)' 'MSLQLKGNWNQIKGKLKQKYASLTEDDLKYQEGQEDEILGLLQEKTGESIENLRKMIFEDEKQETT' A
#
# COMPACT_ATOMS: atom_id res chain seq x y z
N MET A 1 -8.93 17.79 7.88
CA MET A 1 -8.02 17.62 6.73
C MET A 1 -7.50 16.18 6.79
N SER A 2 -8.26 15.20 6.30
CA SER A 2 -7.94 13.78 6.46
C SER A 2 -8.74 12.92 5.48
N LEU A 3 -8.60 13.20 4.18
CA LEU A 3 -9.32 12.49 3.11
C LEU A 3 -8.39 11.99 1.98
N GLN A 4 -7.08 12.26 2.06
CA GLN A 4 -6.16 12.00 0.95
C GLN A 4 -5.84 10.51 0.76
N LEU A 5 -5.84 9.71 1.83
CA LEU A 5 -5.48 8.30 1.76
C LEU A 5 -6.50 7.47 0.95
N LYS A 6 -7.79 7.76 1.14
CA LYS A 6 -8.90 7.08 0.43
C LYS A 6 -8.86 7.34 -1.08
N GLY A 7 -8.45 8.54 -1.48
CA GLY A 7 -8.31 8.90 -2.90
C GLY A 7 -7.17 8.15 -3.58
N ASN A 8 -6.02 8.03 -2.92
CA ASN A 8 -4.82 7.45 -3.52
C ASN A 8 -4.73 5.91 -3.38
N TRP A 9 -5.48 5.30 -2.46
CA TRP A 9 -5.45 3.84 -2.25
C TRP A 9 -5.78 3.03 -3.52
N ASN A 10 -6.72 3.51 -4.35
CA ASN A 10 -7.06 2.84 -5.61
C ASN A 10 -5.89 2.84 -6.63
N GLN A 11 -5.02 3.85 -6.59
CA GLN A 11 -3.80 3.91 -7.42
C GLN A 11 -2.72 2.99 -6.82
N ILE A 12 -2.52 3.07 -5.50
CA ILE A 12 -1.54 2.27 -4.76
C ILE A 12 -1.81 0.77 -4.93
N LYS A 13 -3.06 0.33 -4.75
CA LYS A 13 -3.44 -1.07 -4.96
C LYS A 13 -3.20 -1.53 -6.40
N GLY A 14 -3.40 -0.66 -7.39
CA GLY A 14 -3.11 -0.96 -8.79
C GLY A 14 -1.62 -1.19 -9.02
N LYS A 15 -0.78 -0.30 -8.50
CA LYS A 15 0.70 -0.44 -8.54
C LYS A 15 1.18 -1.70 -7.82
N LEU A 16 0.64 -1.97 -6.62
CA LEU A 16 0.97 -3.18 -5.85
C LEU A 16 0.59 -4.45 -6.61
N LYS A 17 -0.60 -4.51 -7.23
CA LYS A 17 -1.00 -5.63 -8.09
C LYS A 17 -0.07 -5.83 -9.29
N GLN A 18 0.36 -4.73 -9.93
CA GLN A 18 1.28 -4.81 -11.06
C GLN A 18 2.69 -5.27 -10.65
N LYS A 19 3.16 -4.81 -9.49
CA LYS A 19 4.49 -5.14 -8.97
C LYS A 19 4.54 -6.54 -8.35
N TYR A 20 3.45 -6.98 -7.73
CA TYR A 20 3.33 -8.28 -7.07
C TYR A 20 2.12 -9.03 -7.64
N ALA A 21 2.38 -9.94 -8.57
CA ALA A 21 1.34 -10.81 -9.16
C ALA A 21 0.64 -11.71 -8.14
N SER A 22 1.25 -11.91 -6.97
CA SER A 22 0.70 -12.68 -5.84
C SER A 22 -0.41 -11.95 -5.05
N LEU A 23 -0.55 -10.63 -5.25
CA LEU A 23 -1.56 -9.83 -4.54
C LEU A 23 -2.88 -9.82 -5.29
N THR A 24 -3.96 -10.14 -4.60
CA THR A 24 -5.31 -10.02 -5.15
C THR A 24 -5.99 -8.73 -4.71
N GLU A 25 -7.13 -8.44 -5.33
CA GLU A 25 -7.91 -7.25 -4.98
C GLU A 25 -8.49 -7.32 -3.57
N ASP A 26 -8.70 -8.55 -3.08
CA ASP A 26 -9.19 -8.81 -1.73
C ASP A 26 -8.09 -8.63 -0.68
N ASP A 27 -6.85 -9.03 -0.99
CA ASP A 27 -5.69 -8.77 -0.11
C ASP A 27 -5.39 -7.25 0.04
N LEU A 28 -5.76 -6.46 -0.98
CA LEU A 28 -5.54 -5.01 -1.03
C LEU A 28 -6.77 -4.21 -0.58
N LYS A 29 -7.69 -4.86 0.13
CA LYS A 29 -8.92 -4.24 0.61
C LYS A 29 -8.64 -3.50 1.92
N TYR A 30 -8.30 -2.22 1.79
CA TYR A 30 -8.06 -1.35 2.93
C TYR A 30 -9.37 -0.79 3.50
N GLN A 31 -9.51 -0.86 4.83
CA GLN A 31 -10.43 -0.01 5.56
C GLN A 31 -9.66 0.91 6.51
N GLU A 32 -10.23 2.08 6.76
CA GLU A 32 -9.68 3.08 7.66
C GLU A 32 -9.46 2.44 9.06
N GLY A 33 -8.23 2.52 9.57
CA GLY A 33 -7.82 1.86 10.82
C GLY A 33 -7.25 0.44 10.68
N GLN A 34 -7.23 -0.17 9.48
CA GLN A 34 -6.62 -1.48 9.22
C GLN A 34 -5.19 -1.37 8.64
N GLU A 35 -4.47 -0.32 9.03
CA GLU A 35 -3.14 0.01 8.48
C GLU A 35 -2.13 -1.09 8.84
N ASP A 36 -2.09 -1.50 10.11
CA ASP A 36 -1.23 -2.59 10.56
C ASP A 36 -1.61 -3.95 9.95
N GLU A 37 -2.90 -4.24 9.79
CA GLU A 37 -3.35 -5.51 9.19
C GLU A 37 -2.93 -5.62 7.72
N ILE A 38 -3.14 -4.56 6.93
CA ILE A 38 -2.79 -4.62 5.51
C ILE A 38 -1.29 -4.67 5.31
N LEU A 39 -0.52 -3.99 6.15
CA LEU A 39 0.94 -4.05 6.13
C LEU A 39 1.47 -5.44 6.47
N GLY A 40 0.90 -6.12 7.46
CA GLY A 40 1.24 -7.51 7.79
C GLY A 40 0.92 -8.48 6.67
N LEU A 41 -0.29 -8.38 6.10
CA LEU A 41 -0.71 -9.20 4.96
C LEU A 41 0.21 -8.99 3.74
N LEU A 42 0.49 -7.72 3.43
CA LEU A 42 1.41 -7.37 2.35
C LEU A 42 2.81 -7.91 2.62
N GLN A 43 3.32 -7.80 3.84
CA GLN A 43 4.63 -8.37 4.20
C GLN A 43 4.68 -9.88 3.94
N GLU A 44 3.66 -10.64 4.37
CA GLU A 44 3.64 -12.09 4.15
C GLU A 44 3.50 -12.47 2.67
N LYS A 45 2.69 -11.71 1.91
CA LYS A 45 2.42 -12.01 0.49
C LYS A 45 3.54 -11.56 -0.45
N THR A 46 4.13 -10.40 -0.17
CA THR A 46 5.17 -9.79 -1.00
C THR A 46 6.58 -10.15 -0.55
N GLY A 47 6.75 -10.55 0.72
CA GLY A 47 8.06 -10.72 1.34
C GLY A 47 8.78 -9.41 1.66
N GLU A 48 8.15 -8.25 1.46
CA GLU A 48 8.72 -6.94 1.78
C GLU A 48 8.59 -6.57 3.25
N SER A 49 9.48 -5.72 3.72
CA SER A 49 9.40 -5.17 5.07
C SER A 49 8.19 -4.24 5.20
N ILE A 50 7.50 -4.35 6.35
CA ILE A 50 6.39 -3.44 6.72
C ILE A 50 6.80 -1.97 6.57
N GLU A 51 8.04 -1.60 6.90
CA GLU A 51 8.49 -0.22 6.75
C GLU A 51 8.49 0.24 5.29
N ASN A 52 8.91 -0.61 4.34
CA ASN A 52 8.95 -0.23 2.93
C ASN A 52 7.54 -0.15 2.33
N LEU A 53 6.67 -1.10 2.72
CA LEU A 53 5.25 -1.08 2.35
C LEU A 53 4.56 0.16 2.91
N ARG A 54 4.86 0.51 4.17
CA ARG A 54 4.33 1.70 4.82
C ARG A 54 4.79 2.97 4.12
N LYS A 55 6.07 3.05 3.72
CA LYS A 55 6.57 4.16 2.92
C LYS A 55 5.84 4.23 1.57
N MET A 56 5.70 3.12 0.86
CA MET A 56 5.00 3.09 -0.43
C MET A 56 3.52 3.50 -0.36
N ILE A 57 2.85 3.19 0.76
CA ILE A 57 1.41 3.44 0.95
C ILE A 57 1.12 4.82 1.55
N PHE A 58 1.87 5.19 2.59
CA PHE A 58 1.60 6.37 3.41
C PHE A 58 2.56 7.52 3.12
N GLU A 59 3.73 7.25 2.53
CA GLU A 59 4.76 8.22 2.19
C GLU A 59 4.71 8.50 0.67
N ASP A 60 3.63 9.18 0.24
CA ASP A 60 3.47 9.65 -1.15
C ASP A 60 4.26 10.97 -1.42
N GLU A 61 5.09 11.43 -0.48
CA GLU A 61 5.97 12.59 -0.65
C GLU A 61 7.45 12.19 -0.68
N LYS A 62 7.92 11.85 -1.88
CA LYS A 62 9.16 12.35 -2.50
C LYS A 62 9.46 11.51 -3.75
N GLN A 63 8.85 11.88 -4.87
CA GLN A 63 9.56 11.66 -6.13
C GLN A 63 10.71 12.67 -6.16
N GLU A 64 11.89 12.15 -5.85
CA GLU A 64 13.15 12.83 -6.05
C GLU A 64 13.27 13.20 -7.53
N THR A 65 13.47 14.49 -7.78
CA THR A 65 13.79 15.11 -9.05
C THR A 65 15.00 14.45 -9.71
N THR A 66 14.89 14.03 -10.98
CA THR A 66 15.99 14.07 -11.97
C THR A 66 15.39 14.11 -13.36
#